data_AF-A0A6J2XZQ5-F1
#
_entry.id   AF-A0A6J2XZQ5-F1
#
_cell.length_a   1.000
_cell.length_b   1.000
_cell.length_c   1.000
_cell.angle_alpha   90.00
_cell.angle_beta   90.00
_cell.angle_gamma   90.00
#
_symmetry.space_group_name_H-M   'P 1'
#
loop_
_entity.id
_entity.type
_entity.pdbx_description
1 polymer ?
#
loop_
_entity_poly.entity_id
_entity_poly.type
_entity_poly.pdbx_seq_one_letter_code
_entity_poly.pdbx_strand_id
1 'polypeptide(L)'
;MSGVCGSKKYNHLYLIPDNNLPIMAEFIEKQLNDEQLMRSIPEDDKCIIRTWYDQLMFEAHKRKFSKCLEELLTMVRFKYMKKELVHSWIRNIDMNNLEQLDLDKIMESCDRCPIFDIKPE
;
A
#
# COMPACT_ATOMS: atom_id res chain seq x y z
N MET A 1 15.15 -15.90 37.56
CA MET A 1 15.89 -15.25 36.45
C MET A 1 14.85 -14.85 35.42
N SER A 2 14.68 -13.55 35.22
CA SER A 2 13.72 -12.97 34.25
C SER A 2 14.25 -13.20 32.84
N GLY A 3 13.59 -14.08 32.07
CA GLY A 3 13.91 -14.35 30.69
C GLY A 3 13.52 -13.15 29.83
N VAL A 4 14.51 -12.38 29.38
CA VAL A 4 14.30 -11.36 28.35
C VAL A 4 13.94 -12.12 27.08
N CYS A 5 12.68 -12.03 26.68
CA CYS A 5 12.14 -12.59 25.45
C CYS A 5 12.98 -12.08 24.27
N GLY A 6 13.89 -12.91 23.78
CA GLY A 6 14.84 -12.54 22.75
C GLY A 6 14.09 -12.27 21.45
N SER A 7 14.05 -11.01 21.03
CA SER A 7 13.48 -10.60 19.76
C SER A 7 14.38 -11.06 18.60
N LYS A 8 14.32 -12.34 18.24
CA LYS A 8 14.79 -12.77 16.92
C LYS A 8 13.93 -12.00 15.91
N LYS A 9 14.56 -11.12 15.13
CA LYS A 9 13.93 -10.48 13.98
C LYS A 9 13.74 -11.56 12.92
N TYR A 10 12.50 -11.97 12.69
CA TYR A 10 12.20 -12.93 11.63
C TYR A 10 12.18 -12.18 10.31
N ASN A 11 13.36 -12.12 9.68
CA ASN A 11 13.54 -11.44 8.41
C ASN A 11 12.67 -12.01 7.29
N HIS A 12 11.98 -13.14 7.45
CA HIS A 12 11.26 -13.82 6.37
C HIS A 12 9.80 -13.40 6.20
N LEU A 13 9.27 -12.49 7.03
CA LEU A 13 7.87 -12.06 6.92
C LEU A 13 7.54 -11.42 5.57
N TYR A 14 8.53 -10.85 4.87
CA TYR A 14 8.38 -10.32 3.50
C TYR A 14 7.97 -11.38 2.47
N LEU A 15 8.23 -12.67 2.73
CA LEU A 15 7.89 -13.77 1.83
C LEU A 15 6.39 -14.14 1.89
N ILE A 16 5.69 -13.74 2.94
CA ILE A 16 4.27 -14.04 3.11
C ILE A 16 3.49 -13.12 2.15
N PRO A 17 2.62 -13.66 1.28
CA PRO A 17 1.77 -12.84 0.41
C PRO A 17 0.83 -11.93 1.20
N ASP A 18 0.52 -10.76 0.66
CA ASP A 18 -0.37 -9.78 1.30
C ASP A 18 -1.75 -10.35 1.65
N ASN A 19 -2.27 -11.27 0.83
CA ASN A 19 -3.57 -11.89 1.05
C ASN A 19 -3.54 -12.87 2.24
N ASN A 20 -2.37 -13.41 2.57
CA ASN A 20 -2.20 -14.43 3.60
C ASN A 20 -1.81 -13.83 4.95
N LEU A 21 -1.19 -12.64 4.96
CA LEU A 21 -0.84 -11.93 6.19
C LEU A 21 -2.03 -11.69 7.14
N PRO A 22 -3.18 -11.13 6.71
CA PRO A 22 -4.30 -10.90 7.59
C PRO A 22 -4.93 -12.22 8.09
N ILE A 23 -4.95 -13.25 7.26
CA ILE A 23 -5.45 -14.59 7.64
C ILE A 23 -4.58 -15.19 8.75
N MET A 24 -3.25 -15.07 8.61
CA MET A 24 -2.31 -15.52 9.65
C MET A 24 -2.44 -14.71 10.93
N ALA A 25 -2.65 -13.39 10.81
CA ALA A 25 -2.82 -12.50 11.95
C ALA A 25 -4.06 -12.91 12.77
N GLU A 26 -5.20 -13.03 12.09
CA GLU A 26 -6.47 -13.40 12.68
C GLU A 26 -6.41 -14.79 13.31
N PHE A 27 -5.74 -15.75 12.66
CA PHE A 27 -5.54 -17.07 13.23
C PHE A 27 -4.77 -17.02 14.54
N ILE A 28 -3.62 -16.31 14.58
CA ILE A 28 -2.79 -16.22 15.78
C ILE A 28 -3.53 -15.45 16.88
N GLU A 29 -4.22 -14.37 16.55
CA GLU A 29 -5.05 -13.60 17.48
C GLU A 29 -6.12 -14.48 18.14
N LYS A 30 -6.79 -15.31 17.35
CA LYS A 30 -7.79 -16.24 17.86
C LYS A 30 -7.18 -17.25 18.85
N GLN A 31 -5.99 -17.77 18.55
CA GLN A 31 -5.28 -18.69 19.46
C GLN A 31 -4.85 -17.98 20.75
N LEU A 32 -4.36 -16.74 20.65
CA LEU A 32 -3.95 -15.93 21.81
C LEU A 32 -5.13 -15.58 22.73
N ASN A 33 -6.34 -15.48 22.17
CA ASN A 33 -7.57 -15.19 22.91
C ASN A 33 -8.26 -16.46 23.47
N ASP A 34 -7.80 -17.66 23.10
CA ASP A 34 -8.31 -18.91 23.68
C ASP A 34 -7.63 -19.17 25.04
N GLU A 35 -8.35 -18.85 26.12
CA GLU A 35 -7.83 -19.04 27.48
C GLU A 35 -7.47 -20.49 27.81
N GLN A 36 -8.19 -21.48 27.28
CA GLN A 36 -7.91 -22.88 27.60
C GLN A 36 -6.62 -23.33 26.92
N LEU A 37 -6.47 -22.99 25.64
CA LEU A 37 -5.26 -23.23 24.88
C LEU A 37 -4.06 -22.53 25.55
N MET A 38 -4.20 -21.24 25.85
CA MET A 38 -3.12 -20.45 26.42
C MET A 38 -2.74 -20.92 27.82
N ARG A 39 -3.64 -21.47 28.63
CA ARG A 39 -3.26 -22.04 29.94
C ARG A 39 -2.32 -23.25 29.82
N SER A 40 -2.39 -24.00 28.72
CA SER A 40 -1.57 -25.19 28.47
C SER A 40 -0.16 -24.89 27.95
N ILE A 41 0.10 -23.67 27.50
CA ILE A 41 1.37 -23.26 26.89
C ILE A 41 2.30 -22.70 27.99
N PRO A 42 3.61 -22.98 27.98
CA PRO A 42 4.58 -22.35 28.88
C PRO A 42 4.69 -20.83 28.69
N GLU A 43 4.95 -20.04 29.76
CA GLU A 43 5.01 -18.57 29.65
C GLU A 43 6.06 -18.07 28.64
N ASP A 44 7.21 -18.74 28.55
CA ASP A 44 8.25 -18.37 27.60
C ASP A 44 7.74 -18.49 26.14
N ASP A 45 6.97 -19.53 25.85
CA ASP A 45 6.37 -19.76 24.54
C ASP A 45 5.24 -18.76 24.25
N LYS A 46 4.43 -18.38 25.26
CA LYS A 46 3.42 -17.32 25.10
C LYS A 46 4.06 -16.00 24.72
N CYS A 47 5.20 -15.68 25.31
CA CYS A 47 5.94 -14.48 24.97
C CYS A 47 6.42 -14.50 23.51
N ILE A 48 6.91 -15.65 23.03
CA ILE A 48 7.32 -15.84 21.65
C ILE A 48 6.14 -15.65 20.69
N ILE A 49 4.99 -16.29 20.96
CA ILE A 49 3.79 -16.19 20.12
C ILE A 49 3.30 -14.74 20.04
N ARG A 50 3.26 -14.02 21.17
CA ARG A 50 2.90 -12.58 21.19
C ARG A 50 3.87 -11.75 20.36
N THR A 51 5.17 -11.98 20.52
CA THR A 51 6.19 -11.30 19.73
C THR A 51 6.01 -11.56 18.23
N TRP A 52 5.66 -12.79 17.84
CA TRP A 52 5.39 -13.13 16.44
C TRP A 52 4.14 -12.43 15.90
N TYR A 53 3.08 -12.39 16.71
CA TYR A 53 1.87 -11.65 16.37
C TYR A 53 2.15 -10.17 16.14
N ASP A 54 2.88 -9.52 17.06
CA ASP A 54 3.24 -8.10 16.96
C ASP A 54 4.06 -7.81 15.69
N GLN A 55 5.03 -8.67 15.35
CA GLN A 55 5.83 -8.52 14.13
C GLN A 55 4.99 -8.68 12.87
N LEU A 56 4.07 -9.65 12.85
CA LEU A 56 3.18 -9.90 11.73
C LEU A 56 2.22 -8.72 11.50
N MET A 57 1.65 -8.18 12.59
CA MET A 57 0.80 -6.99 12.55
C MET A 57 1.56 -5.75 12.09
N PHE A 58 2.79 -5.57 12.57
CA PHE A 58 3.66 -4.47 12.14
C PHE A 58 3.94 -4.54 10.63
N GLU A 59 4.28 -5.72 10.11
CA GLU A 59 4.54 -5.91 8.68
C GLU A 59 3.27 -5.67 7.84
N ALA A 60 2.10 -6.14 8.29
CA ALA A 60 0.82 -5.87 7.65
C ALA A 60 0.54 -4.36 7.54
N HIS A 61 0.69 -3.63 8.65
CA HIS A 61 0.48 -2.19 8.69
C HIS A 61 1.46 -1.44 7.80
N LYS A 62 2.74 -1.82 7.82
CA LYS A 62 3.78 -1.23 6.98
C LYS A 62 3.44 -1.34 5.50
N ARG A 63 2.99 -2.51 5.03
CA ARG A 63 2.62 -2.70 3.62
C ARG A 63 1.36 -1.92 3.23
N LYS A 64 0.34 -1.93 4.08
CA LYS A 64 -0.86 -1.12 3.88
C LYS A 64 -0.53 0.37 3.78
N PHE A 65 0.35 0.85 4.67
CA PHE A 65 0.82 2.22 4.64
C PHE A 65 1.58 2.56 3.34
N SER A 66 2.44 1.66 2.85
CA SER A 66 3.14 1.82 1.57
C SER A 66 2.16 1.99 0.41
N LYS A 67 1.13 1.14 0.31
CA LYS A 67 0.10 1.24 -0.73
C LYS A 67 -0.64 2.57 -0.67
N CYS A 68 -1.07 3.00 0.51
CA CYS A 68 -1.73 4.30 0.67
C CYS A 68 -0.82 5.47 0.27
N LEU A 69 0.49 5.38 0.56
CA LEU A 69 1.46 6.39 0.17
C LEU A 69 1.65 6.46 -1.35
N GLU A 70 1.71 5.30 -2.02
CA GLU A 70 1.79 5.20 -3.49
C GLU A 70 0.53 5.77 -4.17
N GLU A 71 -0.66 5.49 -3.63
CA GLU A 71 -1.92 6.06 -4.10
C GLU A 71 -1.92 7.59 -3.95
N LEU A 72 -1.52 8.10 -2.79
CA LEU A 72 -1.45 9.54 -2.54
C LEU A 72 -0.45 10.21 -3.48
N LEU A 73 0.71 9.60 -3.70
CA LEU A 73 1.71 10.09 -4.63
C LEU A 73 1.20 10.12 -6.08
N THR A 74 0.40 9.12 -6.46
CA THR A 74 -0.28 9.07 -7.77
C THR A 74 -1.27 10.22 -7.93
N MET A 75 -2.10 10.49 -6.90
CA MET A 75 -3.03 11.63 -6.90
C MET A 75 -2.30 12.97 -6.99
N VAL A 76 -1.19 13.14 -6.26
CA VAL A 76 -0.37 14.34 -6.30
C VAL A 76 0.22 14.53 -7.70
N ARG A 77 0.80 13.48 -8.30
CA ARG A 77 1.32 13.53 -9.68
C ARG A 77 0.24 13.92 -10.68
N PHE A 78 -0.95 13.33 -10.58
CA PHE A 78 -2.09 13.67 -11.43
C PHE A 78 -2.48 15.15 -11.30
N LYS A 79 -2.51 15.69 -10.08
CA LYS A 79 -2.79 17.12 -9.83
C LYS A 79 -1.76 18.03 -10.48
N TYR A 80 -0.47 17.70 -10.39
CA TYR A 80 0.59 18.47 -11.05
C TYR A 80 0.51 18.38 -12.58
N MET A 81 0.30 17.17 -13.13
CA MET A 81 0.11 17.01 -14.58
C MET A 81 -1.10 17.76 -15.10
N LYS A 82 -2.23 17.74 -14.38
CA LYS A 82 -3.42 18.54 -14.74
C LYS A 82 -3.08 20.03 -14.81
N LYS A 83 -2.30 20.54 -13.86
CA LYS A 83 -1.87 21.95 -13.86
C LYS A 83 -1.01 22.27 -15.08
N GLU A 84 -0.04 21.42 -15.41
CA GLU A 84 0.82 21.58 -16.59
C GLU A 84 0.02 21.49 -17.90
N LEU A 85 -0.91 20.54 -18.01
CA LEU A 85 -1.79 20.40 -19.17
C LEU A 85 -2.69 21.63 -19.34
N VAL A 86 -3.31 22.13 -18.26
CA VAL A 86 -4.13 23.34 -18.30
C VAL A 86 -3.29 24.57 -18.63
N HIS A 87 -2.09 24.70 -18.07
CA HIS A 87 -1.18 25.81 -18.40
C HIS A 87 -0.72 25.76 -19.85
N SER A 88 -0.39 24.58 -20.36
CA SER A 88 -0.04 24.36 -21.77
C SER A 88 -1.23 24.71 -22.68
N TRP A 89 -2.43 24.27 -22.31
CA TRP A 89 -3.65 24.59 -23.04
C TRP A 89 -3.92 26.10 -23.06
N ILE A 90 -3.89 26.79 -21.91
CA ILE A 90 -4.06 28.26 -21.82
C ILE A 90 -3.01 29.00 -22.66
N ARG A 91 -1.75 28.56 -22.67
CA ARG A 91 -0.69 29.19 -23.47
C ARG A 91 -0.87 29.00 -24.97
N ASN A 92 -1.51 27.90 -25.37
CA ASN A 92 -1.69 27.52 -26.76
C ASN A 92 -3.11 27.77 -27.29
N ILE A 93 -4.02 28.32 -26.46
CA ILE A 93 -5.32 28.81 -26.91
C ILE A 93 -5.08 30.09 -27.73
N ASP A 94 -5.33 29.99 -29.03
CA ASP A 94 -5.51 31.15 -29.89
C ASP A 94 -6.87 31.79 -29.55
N MET A 95 -6.82 32.90 -28.81
CA MET A 95 -8.01 33.63 -28.34
C MET A 95 -8.87 34.20 -29.49
N ASN A 96 -8.38 34.16 -30.74
CA ASN A 96 -9.11 34.61 -31.92
C ASN A 96 -9.92 33.50 -32.61
N ASN A 97 -9.78 32.23 -32.22
CA ASN A 97 -10.37 31.06 -32.90
C ASN A 97 -11.15 30.13 -31.95
N LEU A 98 -11.72 30.67 -30.87
CA LEU A 98 -12.40 29.88 -29.83
C LEU A 98 -13.61 29.07 -30.34
N GLU A 99 -14.25 29.48 -31.42
CA GLU A 99 -15.43 28.80 -31.98
C GLU A 99 -15.13 27.47 -32.70
N GLN A 100 -13.85 27.13 -32.94
CA GLN A 100 -13.42 25.91 -33.64
C GLN A 100 -12.82 24.83 -32.73
N LEU A 101 -12.91 24.99 -31.41
CA LEU A 101 -12.39 24.01 -30.45
C LEU A 101 -13.28 22.76 -30.40
N ASP A 102 -12.96 21.80 -31.26
CA ASP A 102 -13.57 20.47 -31.30
C ASP A 102 -13.04 19.62 -30.12
N LEU A 103 -13.79 19.64 -29.02
CA LEU A 103 -13.45 18.98 -27.75
C LEU A 103 -13.25 17.46 -27.90
N ASP A 104 -13.91 16.84 -28.87
CA ASP A 104 -13.85 15.39 -29.11
C ASP A 104 -12.46 14.97 -29.61
N LYS A 105 -11.81 15.77 -30.47
CA LYS A 105 -10.43 15.52 -30.93
C LYS A 105 -9.38 15.67 -29.83
N ILE A 106 -9.61 16.57 -28.88
CA ILE A 106 -8.70 16.76 -27.74
C ILE A 106 -8.76 15.53 -26.82
N MET A 107 -9.96 14.97 -26.61
CA MET A 107 -10.13 13.76 -25.82
C MET A 107 -9.48 12.53 -26.48
N GLU A 108 -9.57 12.37 -27.80
CA GLU A 108 -8.88 11.28 -28.54
C GLU A 108 -7.35 11.32 -28.43
N SER A 109 -6.76 12.50 -28.19
CA SER A 109 -5.30 12.64 -27.99
C SER A 109 -4.83 12.19 -26.59
N CYS A 110 -5.75 12.11 -25.62
CA CYS A 110 -5.45 11.69 -24.25
C CYS A 110 -5.28 10.16 -24.14
N ASP A 111 -5.93 9.38 -25.01
CA ASP A 111 -5.81 7.92 -25.08
C ASP A 111 -4.45 7.45 -25.62
N ARG A 112 -3.62 8.35 -26.18
CA ARG A 112 -2.26 8.07 -26.66
C ARG A 112 -1.17 8.63 -25.75
N CYS A 113 -1.46 8.80 -24.46
CA CYS A 113 -0.44 9.21 -23.50
C CYS A 113 0.57 8.05 -23.29
N PRO A 114 1.86 8.19 -23.68
CA PRO A 114 2.86 7.10 -23.62
C PRO A 114 3.24 6.68 -22.19
N ILE A 115 2.60 7.26 -21.17
CA ILE A 115 2.89 7.01 -19.75
C ILE A 115 2.12 5.77 -19.24
N PHE A 116 1.06 5.33 -19.93
CA PHE A 116 0.32 4.11 -19.56
C PHE A 116 0.94 2.81 -20.11
N ASP A 117 1.99 2.89 -20.94
CA ASP A 117 2.71 1.73 -21.50
C ASP A 117 3.93 1.29 -20.66
N ILE A 118 4.00 1.67 -19.38
CA ILE A 118 4.99 1.07 -18.47
C ILE A 118 4.46 -0.30 -18.06
N LYS A 119 4.82 -1.35 -18.82
CA LYS A 119 4.66 -2.73 -18.36
C LYS A 119 5.54 -2.94 -17.12
N PRO A 120 5.01 -3.54 -16.05
CA PRO A 120 5.83 -3.86 -14.89
C PRO A 120 6.83 -4.96 -15.27
N GLU A 121 8.12 -4.69 -15.05
CA GLU A 121 9.18 -5.71 -14.99
C GLU A 121 9.10 -6.50 -13.68
#